data_AF-A0A1B7NRJ0-F1
#
_entry.id   AF-A0A1B7NRJ0-F1
#
_cell.length_a   1.000
_cell.length_b   1.000
_cell.length_c   1.000
_cell.angle_alpha   90.00
_cell.angle_beta   90.00
_cell.angle_gamma   90.00
#
_symmetry.space_group_name_H-M   'P 1'
#
loop_
_entity.id
_entity.type
_entity.pdbx_description
1 polymer ?
#
loop_
_entity_poly.entity_id
_entity_poly.type
_entity_poly.pdbx_seq_one_letter_code
_entity_poly.pdbx_strand_id
1 'polypeptide(L)'
;MSIVRAANDASVVATSAPHGITSAIERFPLGPFVVPRLFIGLWQLSSPAWGSAGKSKMLSQFQKHVNAGFTAFADMADHYGDAEIVFGQFRSAYSGPESIFCATKYCVFEPTTVAKDGMGDAVSQRLANIKSDKIDLLQFHWHDVCFLPPDLIHRYIRTTHASFREIQHCI
;
A
#
# COMPACT_ATOMS: atom_id res chain seq x y z
N MET A 1 70.54 11.57 -14.86
CA MET A 1 69.54 10.48 -14.70
C MET A 1 68.91 10.63 -13.32
N SER A 2 68.10 11.67 -13.10
CA SER A 2 66.63 11.71 -13.22
C SER A 2 65.91 10.67 -12.34
N ILE A 3 65.51 11.12 -11.16
CA ILE A 3 64.54 10.49 -10.26
C ILE A 3 63.16 10.80 -10.83
N VAL A 4 62.44 9.79 -11.32
CA VAL A 4 61.03 9.94 -11.70
C VAL A 4 60.17 9.56 -10.49
N ARG A 5 59.71 10.56 -9.74
CA ARG A 5 58.52 10.43 -8.90
C ARG A 5 57.31 10.62 -9.81
N ALA A 6 56.51 9.57 -10.00
CA ALA A 6 55.21 9.69 -10.64
C ALA A 6 54.25 10.35 -9.63
N ALA A 7 53.88 11.61 -9.89
CA ALA A 7 52.71 12.21 -9.30
C ALA A 7 51.47 11.58 -9.96
N ASN A 8 50.63 10.92 -9.17
CA ASN A 8 49.34 10.45 -9.63
C ASN A 8 48.27 11.33 -8.96
N ASP A 9 48.05 12.52 -9.52
CA ASP A 9 46.93 13.40 -9.19
C ASP A 9 45.68 12.85 -9.88
N ALA A 10 45.07 11.83 -9.28
CA ALA A 10 43.73 11.41 -9.65
C ALA A 10 42.73 12.33 -8.93
N SER A 11 42.51 13.52 -9.50
CA SER A 11 41.36 14.33 -9.12
C SER A 11 40.08 13.54 -9.46
N VAL A 12 39.38 13.09 -8.42
CA VAL A 12 38.07 12.47 -8.55
C VAL A 12 37.12 13.57 -9.01
N VAL A 13 36.78 13.56 -10.29
CA VAL A 13 35.71 14.39 -10.84
C VAL A 13 34.42 13.93 -10.15
N ALA A 14 33.96 14.72 -9.19
CA ALA A 14 32.64 14.57 -8.61
C ALA A 14 31.62 14.85 -9.71
N THR A 15 31.03 13.79 -10.27
CA THR A 15 29.90 13.90 -11.19
C THR A 15 28.74 14.46 -10.38
N SER A 16 28.47 15.76 -10.56
CA SER A 16 27.28 16.39 -10.00
C SER A 16 26.05 15.76 -10.64
N ALA A 17 25.13 15.30 -9.80
CA ALA A 17 23.83 14.83 -10.24
C ALA A 17 23.10 15.96 -11.00
N PRO A 18 22.38 15.66 -12.08
CA PRO A 18 21.68 16.68 -12.86
C PRO A 18 20.67 17.40 -11.96
N HIS A 19 20.85 18.72 -11.81
CA HIS A 19 19.83 19.61 -11.27
C HIS A 19 18.67 19.66 -12.27
N GLY A 20 17.53 19.05 -11.92
CA GLY A 20 16.33 19.17 -12.72
C GLY A 20 15.24 18.18 -12.31
N ILE A 21 14.28 18.68 -11.53
CA ILE A 21 13.04 18.03 -11.09
C ILE A 21 13.18 17.08 -9.88
N THR A 22 13.49 17.63 -8.71
CA THR A 22 12.81 17.16 -7.48
C THR A 22 11.39 17.72 -7.51
N SER A 23 10.54 17.19 -8.38
CA SER A 23 9.10 17.42 -8.24
C SER A 23 8.71 16.78 -6.92
N ALA A 24 8.22 17.60 -5.98
CA ALA A 24 7.49 17.08 -4.84
C ALA A 24 6.47 16.05 -5.34
N ILE A 25 6.36 14.92 -4.65
CA ILE A 25 5.34 13.91 -4.97
C ILE A 25 3.97 14.58 -4.92
N GLU A 26 3.21 14.48 -6.01
CA GLU A 26 1.85 15.00 -6.06
C GLU A 26 1.00 14.29 -5.02
N ARG A 27 0.27 15.07 -4.23
CA ARG A 27 -0.68 14.57 -3.23
C ARG A 27 -2.07 15.11 -3.49
N PHE A 28 -3.07 14.37 -3.06
CA PHE A 28 -4.47 14.78 -3.20
C PHE A 28 -5.28 14.42 -1.95
N PRO A 29 -6.36 15.17 -1.68
CA PRO A 29 -7.27 14.85 -0.59
C PRO A 29 -8.08 13.59 -0.90
N LEU A 30 -8.18 12.69 0.06
CA LEU A 30 -9.00 11.49 0.04
C LEU A 30 -9.77 11.40 1.37
N GLY A 31 -10.99 11.93 1.38
CA GLY A 31 -11.77 12.10 2.62
C GLY A 31 -10.98 12.93 3.65
N PRO A 32 -10.73 12.42 4.87
CA PRO A 32 -9.94 13.13 5.88
C PRO A 32 -8.42 13.03 5.69
N PHE A 33 -7.95 12.34 4.65
CA PHE A 33 -6.53 12.07 4.42
C PHE A 33 -5.96 12.91 3.27
N VAL A 34 -4.63 13.11 3.28
CA VAL A 34 -3.89 13.67 2.13
C VAL A 34 -2.80 12.69 1.76
N VAL A 35 -2.98 12.01 0.63
CA VAL A 35 -2.16 10.86 0.22
C VAL A 35 -1.45 11.14 -1.11
N PRO A 36 -0.32 10.46 -1.39
CA PRO A 36 0.29 10.47 -2.72
C PRO A 36 -0.71 10.09 -3.81
N ARG A 37 -0.62 10.74 -4.97
CA ARG A 37 -1.42 10.42 -6.16
C ARG A 37 -1.23 8.97 -6.61
N LEU A 38 -0.04 8.42 -6.39
CA LEU A 38 0.33 7.06 -6.73
C LEU A 38 0.33 6.17 -5.49
N PHE A 39 -0.34 5.03 -5.60
CA PHE A 39 -0.38 3.99 -4.60
C PHE A 39 0.53 2.84 -5.01
N ILE A 40 1.19 2.24 -4.02
CA ILE A 40 2.00 1.04 -4.23
C ILE A 40 1.07 -0.17 -4.16
N GLY A 41 0.80 -0.79 -5.30
CA GLY A 41 0.06 -2.05 -5.36
C GLY A 41 0.91 -3.23 -4.87
N LEU A 42 0.28 -4.13 -4.11
CA LEU A 42 0.91 -5.35 -3.58
C LEU A 42 0.35 -6.65 -4.18
N TRP A 43 -0.39 -6.57 -5.30
CA TRP A 43 -1.01 -7.73 -5.96
C TRP A 43 -0.01 -8.81 -6.38
N GLN A 44 1.25 -8.45 -6.64
CA GLN A 44 2.31 -9.40 -7.03
C GLN A 44 2.63 -10.40 -5.92
N LEU A 45 2.22 -10.12 -4.67
CA LEU A 45 2.37 -11.05 -3.55
C LEU A 45 1.30 -12.16 -3.56
N SER A 46 0.33 -12.11 -4.47
CA SER A 46 -0.72 -13.12 -4.63
C SER A 46 -0.22 -14.51 -5.04
N SER A 47 0.93 -14.60 -5.71
CA SER A 47 1.47 -15.87 -6.16
C SER A 47 2.97 -15.78 -6.45
N PRO A 48 3.77 -16.81 -6.11
CA PRO A 48 5.16 -16.92 -6.53
C PRO A 48 5.37 -16.93 -8.04
N ALA A 49 4.31 -17.10 -8.85
CA ALA A 49 4.37 -17.01 -10.31
C ALA A 49 4.82 -15.63 -10.81
N TRP A 50 4.62 -14.56 -10.01
CA TRP A 50 5.10 -13.21 -10.28
C TRP A 50 6.55 -12.98 -9.81
N GLY A 51 7.18 -14.04 -9.30
CA GLY A 51 8.48 -13.99 -8.62
C GLY A 51 8.34 -14.04 -7.11
N SER A 52 9.46 -14.29 -6.44
CA SER A 52 9.52 -14.32 -4.98
C SER A 52 10.74 -13.55 -4.48
N ALA A 53 10.62 -13.00 -3.28
CA ALA A 53 11.69 -12.29 -2.61
C ALA A 53 11.66 -12.63 -1.11
N GLY A 54 12.83 -12.68 -0.48
CA GLY A 54 12.90 -12.79 0.96
C GLY A 54 12.24 -11.59 1.65
N LYS A 55 11.64 -11.82 2.82
CA LYS A 55 10.92 -10.78 3.58
C LYS A 55 11.76 -9.53 3.80
N SER A 56 13.02 -9.67 4.21
CA SER A 56 13.94 -8.54 4.41
C SER A 56 14.11 -7.67 3.16
N LYS A 57 14.16 -8.28 1.97
CA LYS A 57 14.25 -7.56 0.70
C LYS A 57 12.94 -6.79 0.41
N MET A 58 11.79 -7.40 0.65
CA MET A 58 10.49 -6.74 0.49
C MET A 58 10.35 -5.52 1.42
N LEU A 59 10.65 -5.70 2.71
CA LEU A 59 10.62 -4.60 3.70
C LEU A 59 11.60 -3.47 3.33
N SER A 60 12.80 -3.81 2.86
CA SER A 60 13.77 -2.83 2.36
C SER A 60 13.22 -2.05 1.17
N GLN A 61 12.52 -2.71 0.23
CA GLN A 61 11.87 -2.00 -0.87
C GLN A 61 10.77 -1.08 -0.36
N PHE A 62 9.91 -1.51 0.55
CA PHE A 62 8.86 -0.65 1.12
C PHE A 62 9.46 0.60 1.77
N GLN A 63 10.55 0.44 2.52
CA GLN A 63 11.28 1.57 3.10
C GLN A 63 11.80 2.54 2.02
N LYS A 64 12.34 2.03 0.91
CA LYS A 64 12.80 2.87 -0.20
C LYS A 64 11.66 3.71 -0.81
N HIS A 65 10.49 3.11 -0.99
CA HIS A 65 9.33 3.81 -1.53
C HIS A 65 8.84 4.90 -0.56
N VAL A 66 8.76 4.59 0.72
CA VAL A 66 8.40 5.57 1.76
C VAL A 66 9.41 6.72 1.81
N ASN A 67 10.72 6.43 1.74
CA ASN A 67 11.77 7.45 1.70
C ASN A 67 11.68 8.34 0.44
N ALA A 68 11.12 7.82 -0.65
CA ALA A 68 10.85 8.59 -1.86
C ALA A 68 9.52 9.38 -1.80
N GLY A 69 8.75 9.26 -0.72
CA GLY A 69 7.48 9.97 -0.51
C GLY A 69 6.23 9.16 -0.90
N PHE A 70 6.38 7.91 -1.34
CA PHE A 70 5.26 7.01 -1.63
C PHE A 70 4.84 6.30 -0.35
N THR A 71 3.92 6.92 0.37
CA THR A 71 3.45 6.48 1.69
C THR A 71 2.09 5.78 1.65
N ALA A 72 1.47 5.63 0.48
CA ALA A 72 0.19 4.96 0.31
C ALA A 72 0.36 3.58 -0.34
N PHE A 73 -0.13 2.55 0.35
CA PHE A 73 -0.11 1.17 -0.11
C PHE A 73 -1.55 0.70 -0.37
N ALA A 74 -1.75 0.06 -1.51
CA ALA A 74 -3.04 -0.46 -1.95
C ALA A 74 -2.88 -1.87 -2.53
N ASP A 75 -3.98 -2.36 -3.10
CA ASP A 75 -4.05 -3.68 -3.73
C ASP A 75 -3.51 -4.78 -2.84
N MET A 76 -3.86 -4.65 -1.56
CA MET A 76 -3.89 -5.74 -0.61
C MET A 76 -5.31 -6.31 -0.64
N ALA A 77 -5.42 -7.62 -0.70
CA ALA A 77 -6.69 -8.31 -0.64
C ALA A 77 -6.48 -9.62 0.12
N ASP A 78 -7.57 -10.11 0.70
CA ASP A 78 -7.67 -11.42 1.35
C ASP A 78 -7.11 -12.57 0.51
N HIS A 79 -7.25 -12.52 -0.81
CA HIS A 79 -6.76 -13.53 -1.73
C HIS A 79 -5.34 -13.26 -2.27
N TYR A 80 -4.71 -12.13 -1.93
CA TYR A 80 -3.34 -11.81 -2.37
C TYR A 80 -2.25 -12.40 -1.44
N GLY A 81 -2.54 -13.57 -0.87
CA GLY A 81 -1.60 -14.30 -0.02
C GLY A 81 -1.14 -13.48 1.19
N ASP A 82 0.17 -13.31 1.32
CA ASP A 82 0.79 -12.68 2.49
C ASP A 82 0.82 -11.15 2.43
N ALA A 83 0.16 -10.50 1.46
CA ALA A 83 0.28 -9.05 1.23
C ALA A 83 -0.01 -8.20 2.48
N GLU A 84 -1.14 -8.43 3.14
CA GLU A 84 -1.51 -7.72 4.37
C GLU A 84 -0.53 -8.02 5.52
N ILE A 85 -0.04 -9.25 5.61
CA ILE A 85 0.89 -9.69 6.66
C ILE A 85 2.26 -9.02 6.49
N VAL A 86 2.79 -8.99 5.27
CA VAL A 86 4.08 -8.34 4.96
C VAL A 86 3.97 -6.83 5.15
N PHE A 87 2.86 -6.23 4.71
CA PHE A 87 2.58 -4.81 4.98
C PHE A 87 2.50 -4.53 6.48
N GLY A 88 1.75 -5.33 7.24
CA GLY A 88 1.62 -5.16 8.68
C GLY A 88 2.95 -5.26 9.42
N GLN A 89 3.83 -6.18 9.00
CA GLN A 89 5.19 -6.27 9.52
C GLN A 89 6.01 -5.01 9.23
N PHE A 90 5.97 -4.49 8.00
CA PHE A 90 6.64 -3.25 7.65
C PHE A 90 6.13 -2.09 8.51
N ARG A 91 4.82 -1.91 8.57
CA ARG A 91 4.18 -0.81 9.27
C ARG A 91 4.47 -0.84 10.77
N SER A 92 4.46 -2.01 11.41
CA SER A 92 4.83 -2.13 12.82
C SER A 92 6.30 -1.85 13.10
N ALA A 93 7.19 -2.11 12.13
CA ALA A 93 8.62 -1.86 12.26
C ALA A 93 9.03 -0.43 11.86
N TYR A 94 8.17 0.27 11.12
CA TYR A 94 8.42 1.61 10.64
C TYR A 94 8.37 2.63 11.79
N SER A 95 9.46 3.38 11.95
CA SER A 95 9.62 4.41 12.99
C SER A 95 9.91 5.80 12.39
N GLY A 96 9.69 5.96 11.08
CA GLY A 96 9.90 7.24 10.41
C GLY A 96 8.77 8.25 10.66
N PRO A 97 8.95 9.50 10.19
CA PRO A 97 8.02 10.59 10.49
C PRO A 97 6.73 10.57 9.66
N GLU A 98 6.68 9.80 8.57
CA GLU A 98 5.52 9.80 7.67
C GLU A 98 4.41 8.88 8.18
N SER A 99 3.16 9.28 7.94
CA SER A 99 2.04 8.35 8.10
C SER A 99 1.95 7.43 6.89
N ILE A 100 1.89 6.12 7.13
CA ILE A 100 1.70 5.11 6.09
C ILE A 100 0.20 4.84 5.94
N PHE A 101 -0.33 5.15 4.76
CA PHE A 101 -1.74 4.94 4.43
C PHE A 101 -1.98 3.51 3.92
N CYS A 102 -2.97 2.83 4.50
CA CYS A 102 -3.33 1.45 4.22
C CYS A 102 -4.70 1.34 3.52
N ALA A 103 -4.69 0.98 2.23
CA ALA A 103 -5.89 0.58 1.49
C ALA A 103 -5.91 -0.93 1.23
N THR A 104 -6.95 -1.62 1.68
CA THR A 104 -7.14 -3.07 1.43
C THR A 104 -8.55 -3.38 0.91
N LYS A 105 -8.77 -4.56 0.32
CA LYS A 105 -10.03 -5.01 -0.27
C LYS A 105 -10.61 -6.26 0.38
N TYR A 106 -11.90 -6.24 0.72
CA TYR A 106 -12.65 -7.43 1.13
C TYR A 106 -13.33 -8.00 -0.11
N CYS A 107 -12.89 -9.19 -0.52
CA CYS A 107 -13.32 -9.82 -1.75
C CYS A 107 -14.35 -10.91 -1.46
N VAL A 108 -15.49 -10.81 -2.13
CA VAL A 108 -16.54 -11.82 -2.09
C VAL A 108 -16.66 -12.42 -3.49
N PHE A 109 -16.12 -13.62 -3.64
CA PHE A 109 -16.12 -14.36 -4.91
C PHE A 109 -17.23 -15.40 -4.99
N GLU A 110 -17.68 -15.91 -3.85
CA GLU A 110 -18.77 -16.89 -3.80
C GLU A 110 -20.10 -16.20 -3.47
N PRO A 111 -21.24 -16.70 -3.98
CA PRO A 111 -22.57 -16.25 -3.58
C PRO A 111 -22.73 -16.32 -2.06
N THR A 112 -22.59 -15.17 -1.41
CA THR A 112 -22.56 -15.07 0.05
C THR A 112 -23.64 -14.11 0.49
N THR A 113 -24.50 -14.55 1.39
CA THR A 113 -25.36 -13.62 2.14
C THR A 113 -24.46 -12.87 3.11
N VAL A 114 -24.21 -11.59 2.88
CA VAL A 114 -23.38 -10.79 3.79
C VAL A 114 -24.13 -10.62 5.11
N ALA A 115 -23.80 -11.47 6.07
CA ALA A 115 -24.22 -11.33 7.45
C ALA A 115 -23.32 -10.29 8.15
N LYS A 116 -23.91 -9.56 9.11
CA LYS A 116 -23.18 -8.55 9.89
C LYS A 116 -21.96 -9.15 10.60
N ASP A 117 -22.11 -10.36 11.13
CA ASP A 117 -21.05 -11.03 11.88
C ASP A 117 -19.89 -11.45 10.95
N GLY A 118 -20.20 -11.99 9.76
CA GLY A 118 -19.17 -12.34 8.77
C GLY A 118 -18.37 -11.14 8.27
N MET A 119 -18.99 -9.97 8.15
CA MET A 119 -18.27 -8.72 7.85
C MET A 119 -17.35 -8.30 9.01
N GLY A 120 -17.81 -8.46 10.25
CA GLY A 120 -17.02 -8.18 11.45
C GLY A 120 -15.76 -9.05 11.54
N ASP A 121 -15.91 -10.34 11.27
CA ASP A 121 -14.81 -11.30 11.24
C ASP A 121 -13.82 -10.97 10.12
N ALA A 122 -14.33 -10.68 8.92
CA ALA A 122 -13.50 -10.25 7.79
C ALA A 122 -12.64 -9.04 8.17
N VAL A 123 -13.26 -7.97 8.69
CA VAL A 123 -12.55 -6.76 9.15
C VAL A 123 -11.51 -7.09 10.22
N SER A 124 -11.88 -7.92 11.21
CA SER A 124 -10.99 -8.29 12.33
C SER A 124 -9.75 -9.04 11.85
N GLN A 125 -9.91 -9.96 10.90
CA GLN A 125 -8.77 -10.68 10.31
C GLN A 125 -7.77 -9.72 9.66
N ARG A 126 -8.27 -8.71 8.95
CA ARG A 126 -7.41 -7.76 8.21
C ARG A 126 -6.69 -6.83 9.17
N LEU A 127 -7.39 -6.34 10.19
CA LEU A 127 -6.79 -5.57 11.30
C LEU A 127 -5.63 -6.35 11.96
N ALA A 128 -5.83 -7.65 12.20
CA ALA A 128 -4.78 -8.52 12.73
C ALA A 128 -3.60 -8.65 11.76
N ASN A 129 -3.86 -8.86 10.46
CA ASN A 129 -2.83 -9.02 9.43
C ASN A 129 -1.99 -7.74 9.26
N ILE A 130 -2.63 -6.58 9.13
CA ILE A 130 -1.96 -5.28 8.98
C ILE A 130 -1.40 -4.76 10.31
N LYS A 131 -1.69 -5.45 11.42
CA LYS A 131 -1.29 -5.13 12.79
C LYS A 131 -1.75 -3.73 13.22
N SER A 132 -3.05 -3.42 13.01
CA SER A 132 -3.69 -2.16 13.43
C SER A 132 -4.95 -2.36 14.23
N ASP A 133 -5.33 -1.30 14.92
CA ASP A 133 -6.68 -1.01 15.39
C ASP A 133 -7.63 -0.44 14.30
N LYS A 134 -7.09 0.17 13.23
CA LYS A 134 -7.86 0.78 12.13
C LYS A 134 -7.37 0.43 10.73
N ILE A 135 -8.30 0.42 9.77
CA ILE A 135 -8.03 0.37 8.33
C ILE A 135 -8.33 1.76 7.76
N ASP A 136 -7.39 2.40 7.07
CA ASP A 136 -7.60 3.77 6.55
C ASP A 136 -8.61 3.78 5.40
N LEU A 137 -8.53 2.79 4.50
CA LEU A 137 -9.52 2.57 3.45
C LEU A 137 -9.79 1.06 3.25
N LEU A 138 -11.04 0.67 3.45
CA LEU A 138 -11.53 -0.68 3.13
C LEU A 138 -12.45 -0.61 1.91
N GLN A 139 -12.07 -1.32 0.85
CA GLN A 139 -12.86 -1.41 -0.37
C GLN A 139 -13.59 -2.75 -0.40
N PHE A 140 -14.85 -2.76 -0.81
CA PHE A 140 -15.59 -4.00 -1.01
C PHE A 140 -15.47 -4.40 -2.49
N HIS A 141 -14.94 -5.59 -2.76
CA HIS A 141 -14.66 -6.10 -4.09
C HIS A 141 -15.58 -7.30 -4.35
N TRP A 142 -16.46 -7.20 -5.33
CA TRP A 142 -17.43 -8.26 -5.63
C TRP A 142 -17.56 -8.44 -7.15
N HIS A 143 -17.98 -9.64 -7.56
CA HIS A 143 -18.24 -9.94 -8.97
C HIS A 143 -19.73 -10.03 -9.33
N ASP A 144 -20.63 -10.31 -8.38
CA ASP A 144 -22.05 -10.52 -8.67
C ASP A 144 -22.99 -9.78 -7.69
N VAL A 145 -24.01 -9.11 -8.23
CA VAL A 145 -24.83 -8.09 -7.53
C VAL A 145 -26.05 -8.71 -6.82
N CYS A 146 -26.35 -9.98 -7.07
CA CYS A 146 -27.66 -10.57 -6.78
C CYS A 146 -27.96 -10.85 -5.29
N PHE A 147 -27.03 -10.62 -4.35
CA PHE A 147 -27.17 -11.15 -2.98
C PHE A 147 -26.87 -10.18 -1.84
N LEU A 148 -26.75 -8.88 -2.11
CA LEU A 148 -26.47 -7.87 -1.08
C LEU A 148 -27.74 -7.07 -0.76
N PRO A 149 -28.24 -7.10 0.50
CA PRO A 149 -29.29 -6.18 0.93
C PRO A 149 -28.77 -4.73 0.77
N PRO A 150 -29.45 -3.85 0.01
CA PRO A 150 -29.01 -2.48 -0.25
C PRO A 150 -28.67 -1.68 1.02
N ASP A 151 -29.37 -1.99 2.11
CA ASP A 151 -29.31 -1.28 3.39
C ASP A 151 -27.99 -1.53 4.15
N LEU A 152 -27.36 -2.69 3.93
CA LEU A 152 -26.16 -3.10 4.66
C LEU A 152 -24.91 -2.36 4.14
N ILE A 153 -24.84 -2.16 2.83
CA ILE A 153 -23.74 -1.48 2.14
C ILE A 153 -23.65 -0.01 2.58
N HIS A 154 -24.79 0.69 2.55
CA HIS A 154 -24.84 2.12 2.91
C HIS A 154 -24.47 2.41 4.37
N ARG A 155 -24.78 1.49 5.29
CA ARG A 155 -24.53 1.69 6.72
C ARG A 155 -23.07 1.49 7.10
N TYR A 156 -22.38 0.52 6.51
CA TYR A 156 -20.98 0.23 6.88
C TYR A 156 -19.99 1.20 6.22
N ILE A 157 -20.24 1.60 4.97
CA ILE A 157 -19.45 2.59 4.23
C ILE A 157 -19.43 3.97 4.92
N ARG A 158 -20.50 4.34 5.64
CA ARG A 158 -20.53 5.54 6.48
C ARG A 158 -19.65 5.47 7.74
N THR A 159 -19.33 4.27 8.24
CA THR A 159 -18.45 4.10 9.41
C THR A 159 -16.98 4.30 9.05
N THR A 160 -16.63 4.13 7.77
CA THR A 160 -15.31 4.40 7.20
C THR A 160 -15.42 5.53 6.18
N HIS A 161 -15.76 6.77 6.59
CA HIS A 161 -15.72 8.06 5.85
C HIS A 161 -15.59 8.08 4.30
N ALA A 162 -16.22 7.18 3.57
CA ALA A 162 -16.18 7.09 2.12
C ALA A 162 -17.62 7.06 1.65
N SER A 163 -17.95 7.79 0.58
CA SER A 163 -19.29 7.75 0.02
C SER A 163 -19.36 6.71 -1.10
N PHE A 164 -20.47 5.96 -1.16
CA PHE A 164 -20.68 4.89 -2.17
C PHE A 164 -20.56 5.38 -3.63
N ARG A 165 -20.72 6.69 -3.88
CA ARG A 165 -20.65 7.26 -5.24
C ARG A 165 -19.23 7.40 -5.79
N GLU A 166 -18.20 7.39 -4.95
CA GLU A 166 -16.83 7.68 -5.37
C GLU A 166 -16.03 6.43 -5.79
N ILE A 167 -16.46 5.23 -5.39
CA ILE A 167 -15.68 3.99 -5.62
C ILE A 167 -16.01 3.34 -6.98
N GLN A 168 -17.19 3.60 -7.57
CA GLN A 168 -17.58 2.99 -8.86
C GLN A 168 -16.98 3.66 -10.10
N HIS A 169 -16.38 4.85 -9.99
CA HIS A 169 -15.83 5.59 -11.15
C HIS A 169 -14.30 5.55 -11.26
N CYS A 170 -13.61 4.79 -10.41
CA CYS A 170 -12.15 4.69 -10.40
C CYS A 170 -11.60 3.37 -10.97
N ILE A 171 -12.36 2.70 -11.84
CA ILE A 171 -11.87 1.62 -12.72
C ILE A 171 -12.21 2.00 -14.16
#